data_AF-A0AAD7EUQ3-F1
#
_entry.id   AF-A0AAD7EUQ3-F1
#
_cell.length_a   1.000
_cell.length_b   1.000
_cell.length_c   1.000
_cell.angle_alpha   90.00
_cell.angle_beta   90.00
_cell.angle_gamma   90.00
#
_symmetry.space_group_name_H-M   'P 1'
#
loop_
_entity.id
_entity.type
_entity.pdbx_description
1 polymer ?
#
loop_
_entity_poly.entity_id
_entity_poly.type
_entity_poly.pdbx_seq_one_letter_code
_entity_poly.pdbx_strand_id
1 'polypeptide(L)'
;MSTIDTILQNSPYHARLLGPGLPSYSPPTPMSTVDTVLENSPYHARLLRQIAELEYVPAALQEQETHIAGLKTDSAALVPKIAGLERKTKKERMEHELQRDNSTGRFMAKLTGRKEKFDAKASKEEREWIEAMEAEMQAKKEQEVVHTMLAEAKAVRADLQDKLQVYNQTKQELAALYSKIFDGPTPAYPEDDQLEYQVQQAQNRCNEIQASLTRESHIVSLLQSANTALQACSSKIQQALKYSKWDIVGGGVKSDMMERNALTAAEVHATLAQIFIQQAIMASPQVQAIGEITISNGSFLSDIVFDNIFTDLAFHGLFPLLSPSSSL
;
A
#
# COMPACT_ATOMS: atom_id res chain seq x y z
N MET A 1 -46.89 -59.87 -32.89
CA MET A 1 -47.15 -59.52 -34.30
C MET A 1 -48.50 -58.84 -34.36
N SER A 2 -48.47 -57.51 -34.33
CA SER A 2 -49.64 -56.65 -34.22
C SER A 2 -49.79 -55.84 -35.50
N THR A 3 -51.02 -55.75 -35.92
CA THR A 3 -51.61 -55.20 -37.14
C THR A 3 -51.31 -53.70 -37.34
N ILE A 4 -50.06 -53.34 -37.63
CA ILE A 4 -49.65 -51.97 -38.04
C ILE A 4 -48.79 -52.00 -39.33
N ASP A 5 -48.34 -53.16 -39.79
CA ASP A 5 -47.44 -53.28 -40.96
C ASP A 5 -48.12 -53.31 -42.34
N THR A 6 -49.42 -52.98 -42.46
CA THR A 6 -50.16 -53.15 -43.73
C THR A 6 -50.76 -51.87 -44.33
N ILE A 7 -50.46 -50.68 -43.76
CA ILE A 7 -51.00 -49.41 -44.29
C ILE A 7 -49.93 -48.50 -44.92
N LEU A 8 -48.66 -48.93 -45.01
CA LEU A 8 -47.58 -48.15 -45.65
C LEU A 8 -47.11 -48.71 -47.00
N GLN A 9 -47.95 -49.42 -47.74
CA GLN A 9 -47.59 -49.96 -49.06
C GLN A 9 -48.39 -49.44 -50.26
N ASN A 10 -49.32 -48.49 -50.10
CA ASN A 10 -50.09 -47.94 -51.24
C ASN A 10 -50.30 -46.42 -51.15
N SER A 11 -49.21 -45.66 -50.97
CA SER A 11 -49.23 -44.20 -51.14
C SER A 11 -48.61 -43.82 -52.50
N PRO A 12 -49.33 -43.11 -53.39
CA PRO A 12 -48.88 -42.82 -54.76
C PRO A 12 -47.90 -41.63 -54.85
N TYR A 13 -47.25 -41.23 -53.75
CA TYR A 13 -46.30 -40.12 -53.73
C TYR A 13 -44.83 -40.54 -53.93
N HIS A 14 -44.60 -41.72 -54.52
CA HIS A 14 -43.26 -42.33 -54.60
C HIS A 14 -42.36 -41.82 -55.74
N ALA A 15 -42.71 -40.75 -56.46
CA ALA A 15 -41.93 -40.31 -57.62
C ALA A 15 -41.90 -38.80 -57.83
N ARG A 16 -41.22 -38.06 -56.95
CA ARG A 16 -40.53 -36.79 -57.27
C ARG A 16 -39.82 -36.27 -56.03
N LEU A 17 -38.52 -36.53 -55.92
CA LEU A 17 -37.52 -35.74 -55.19
C LEU A 17 -36.12 -36.33 -55.46
N LEU A 18 -35.76 -36.45 -56.74
CA LEU A 18 -34.36 -36.56 -57.17
C LEU A 18 -33.92 -35.17 -57.63
N GLY A 19 -33.60 -34.32 -56.66
CA GLY A 19 -32.85 -33.08 -56.90
C GLY A 19 -31.34 -33.38 -57.00
N PRO A 20 -30.54 -32.51 -57.65
CA PRO A 20 -29.10 -32.68 -57.73
C PRO A 20 -28.49 -32.72 -56.33
N GLY A 21 -27.54 -33.64 -56.12
CA GLY A 21 -26.96 -33.96 -54.82
C GLY A 21 -26.56 -32.72 -54.03
N LEU A 22 -27.09 -32.63 -52.81
CA LEU A 22 -26.59 -31.69 -51.82
C LEU A 22 -25.09 -31.96 -51.61
N PRO A 23 -24.22 -30.94 -51.63
CA PRO A 23 -22.82 -31.13 -51.33
C PRO A 23 -22.70 -31.75 -49.94
N SER A 24 -22.04 -32.90 -49.87
CA SER A 24 -21.70 -33.55 -48.60
C SER A 24 -20.91 -32.55 -47.75
N TYR A 25 -21.54 -32.00 -46.73
CA TYR A 25 -20.85 -31.21 -45.71
C TYR A 25 -19.95 -32.17 -44.96
N SER A 26 -18.68 -32.24 -45.36
CA SER A 26 -17.65 -32.86 -44.54
C SER A 26 -17.41 -31.89 -43.38
N PRO A 27 -17.65 -32.28 -42.12
CA PRO A 27 -17.28 -31.43 -41.00
C PRO A 27 -15.79 -31.12 -41.12
N PRO A 28 -15.36 -29.88 -40.84
CA PRO A 28 -13.94 -29.54 -40.86
C PRO A 28 -13.20 -30.53 -39.97
N THR A 29 -12.21 -31.22 -40.55
CA THR A 29 -11.33 -32.11 -39.79
C THR A 29 -10.73 -31.33 -38.63
N PRO A 30 -10.81 -31.83 -37.38
CA PRO A 30 -10.17 -31.15 -36.26
C PRO A 30 -8.69 -30.98 -36.58
N MET A 31 -8.17 -29.76 -36.46
CA MET A 31 -6.75 -29.49 -36.69
C MET A 31 -5.92 -30.41 -35.80
N SER A 32 -4.86 -30.98 -36.35
CA SER A 32 -3.96 -31.79 -35.54
C SER A 32 -3.25 -30.89 -34.51
N THR A 33 -2.81 -31.47 -33.39
CA THR A 33 -2.01 -30.74 -32.39
C THR A 33 -0.77 -30.12 -33.01
N VAL A 34 -0.15 -30.79 -33.99
CA VAL A 34 1.01 -30.29 -34.74
C VAL A 34 0.66 -29.03 -35.53
N ASP A 35 -0.47 -29.00 -36.23
CA ASP A 35 -0.92 -27.83 -36.99
C ASP A 35 -1.23 -26.66 -36.04
N THR A 36 -1.85 -26.96 -34.89
CA THR A 36 -2.16 -25.95 -33.86
C THR A 36 -0.89 -25.35 -33.24
N VAL A 37 0.14 -26.17 -33.00
CA VAL A 37 1.46 -25.70 -32.52
C VAL A 37 2.12 -24.80 -33.56
N LEU A 38 2.13 -25.19 -34.83
CA LEU A 38 2.73 -24.40 -35.91
C LEU A 38 2.02 -23.06 -36.09
N GLU A 39 0.69 -23.04 -36.03
CA GLU A 39 -0.11 -21.83 -36.16
C GLU A 39 0.14 -20.84 -35.01
N ASN A 40 0.34 -21.34 -33.78
CA ASN A 40 0.52 -20.50 -32.58
C ASN A 40 2.00 -20.15 -32.28
N SER A 41 2.96 -20.74 -32.99
CA SER A 41 4.40 -20.52 -32.77
C SER A 41 4.83 -19.03 -32.78
N PRO A 42 4.37 -18.18 -33.73
CA PRO A 42 4.72 -16.76 -33.71
C PRO A 42 4.19 -16.01 -32.49
N TYR A 43 3.00 -16.38 -32.02
CA TYR A 43 2.39 -15.78 -30.83
C TYR A 43 3.13 -16.20 -29.55
N HIS A 44 3.46 -17.49 -29.44
CA HIS A 44 4.30 -18.02 -28.35
C HIS A 44 5.65 -17.30 -28.27
N ALA A 45 6.34 -17.14 -29.40
CA ALA A 45 7.62 -16.43 -29.45
C ALA A 45 7.50 -14.96 -28.99
N ARG A 46 6.39 -14.29 -29.33
CA ARG A 46 6.10 -12.93 -28.86
C ARG A 46 5.91 -12.88 -27.34
N LEU A 47 5.12 -13.79 -26.77
CA LEU A 47 4.89 -13.86 -25.33
C LEU A 47 6.20 -14.12 -24.56
N LEU A 48 7.03 -15.05 -25.04
CA LEU A 48 8.34 -15.31 -24.42
C LEU A 48 9.28 -14.11 -24.49
N ARG A 49 9.34 -13.40 -25.62
CA ARG A 49 10.14 -12.16 -25.73
C ARG A 49 9.68 -11.12 -24.72
N GLN A 50 8.37 -10.90 -24.60
CA GLN A 50 7.81 -9.91 -23.67
C GLN A 50 8.04 -10.30 -22.20
N ILE A 51 7.98 -11.59 -21.86
CA ILE A 51 8.36 -12.10 -20.53
C ILE A 51 9.84 -11.81 -20.25
N ALA A 52 10.73 -12.11 -21.20
CA ALA A 52 12.17 -11.89 -21.04
C ALA A 52 12.51 -10.39 -20.89
N GLU A 53 11.85 -9.51 -21.65
CA GLU A 53 12.03 -8.05 -21.54
C GLU A 53 11.61 -7.50 -20.17
N LEU A 54 10.65 -8.15 -19.49
CA LEU A 54 10.09 -7.71 -18.21
C LEU A 54 10.54 -8.56 -17.01
N GLU A 55 11.44 -9.52 -17.21
CA GLU A 55 11.89 -10.46 -16.17
C GLU A 55 12.55 -9.76 -14.98
N TYR A 56 13.18 -8.60 -15.20
CA TYR A 56 13.83 -7.80 -14.16
C TYR A 56 12.85 -7.08 -13.22
N VAL A 57 11.60 -6.88 -13.65
CA VAL A 57 10.64 -5.97 -13.01
C VAL A 57 10.30 -6.36 -11.57
N PRO A 58 10.06 -7.64 -11.20
CA PRO A 58 9.76 -8.01 -9.82
C PRO A 58 10.88 -7.64 -8.84
N ALA A 59 12.14 -7.89 -9.22
CA ALA A 59 13.30 -7.56 -8.40
C ALA A 59 13.49 -6.04 -8.27
N ALA A 60 13.38 -5.32 -9.39
CA ALA A 60 13.47 -3.86 -9.40
C ALA A 60 12.36 -3.20 -8.56
N LEU A 61 11.14 -3.74 -8.57
CA LEU A 61 10.05 -3.23 -7.74
C LEU A 61 10.36 -3.40 -6.25
N GLN A 62 10.86 -4.56 -5.84
CA GLN A 62 11.25 -4.82 -4.45
C GLN A 62 12.38 -3.89 -3.98
N GLU A 63 13.39 -3.68 -4.82
CA GLU A 63 14.48 -2.74 -4.54
C GLU A 63 13.94 -1.31 -4.40
N GLN A 64 13.04 -0.90 -5.29
CA GLN A 64 12.42 0.42 -5.26
C GLN A 64 11.56 0.64 -4.01
N GLU A 65 10.81 -0.38 -3.56
CA GLU A 65 10.05 -0.31 -2.31
C GLU A 65 10.97 -0.15 -1.09
N THR A 66 12.11 -0.83 -1.09
CA THR A 66 13.14 -0.70 -0.06
C THR A 66 13.73 0.71 -0.06
N HIS A 67 14.03 1.26 -1.23
CA HIS A 67 14.52 2.63 -1.38
C HIS A 67 13.52 3.67 -0.86
N ILE A 68 12.23 3.53 -1.21
CA ILE A 68 11.16 4.40 -0.69
C ILE A 68 11.04 4.30 0.83
N ALA A 69 11.18 3.10 1.40
CA ALA A 69 11.15 2.90 2.84
C ALA A 69 12.30 3.67 3.52
N GLY A 70 13.51 3.61 2.97
CA GLY A 70 14.67 4.39 3.43
C GLY A 70 14.40 5.90 3.41
N LEU A 71 13.93 6.43 2.28
CA LEU A 71 13.61 7.87 2.15
C LEU A 71 12.52 8.32 3.14
N LYS A 72 11.54 7.46 3.44
CA LYS A 72 10.52 7.73 4.48
C LYS A 72 11.15 7.81 5.86
N THR A 73 12.09 6.92 6.19
CA THR A 73 12.84 6.97 7.45
C THR A 73 13.66 8.25 7.56
N ASP A 74 14.36 8.65 6.51
CA ASP A 74 15.15 9.89 6.47
C ASP A 74 14.26 11.13 6.66
N SER A 75 13.13 11.18 5.94
CA SER A 75 12.14 12.26 6.09
C SER A 75 11.61 12.34 7.53
N ALA A 76 11.26 11.20 8.13
CA ALA A 76 10.78 11.13 9.51
C ALA A 76 11.84 11.58 10.53
N ALA A 77 13.13 11.33 10.27
CA ALA A 77 14.24 11.78 11.11
C ALA A 77 14.50 13.30 10.99
N LEU A 78 14.25 13.90 9.82
CA LEU A 78 14.41 15.33 9.59
C LEU A 78 13.36 16.18 10.31
N VAL A 79 12.13 15.69 10.47
CA VAL A 79 11.04 16.41 11.17
C VAL A 79 11.44 16.87 12.58
N PRO A 80 11.87 15.99 13.52
CA PRO A 80 12.28 16.43 14.84
C PRO A 80 13.58 17.24 14.83
N LYS A 81 14.50 17.00 13.87
CA LYS A 81 15.72 17.80 13.70
C LYS A 81 15.38 19.26 13.36
N ILE A 82 14.50 19.49 12.39
CA ILE A 82 14.04 20.83 12.00
C ILE A 82 13.31 21.50 13.16
N ALA A 83 12.39 20.80 13.85
CA ALA A 83 11.71 21.35 15.00
C ALA A 83 12.66 21.76 16.13
N GLY A 84 13.75 21.02 16.33
CA GLY A 84 14.82 21.36 17.27
C GLY A 84 15.60 22.60 16.85
N LEU A 85 15.96 22.70 15.56
CA LEU A 85 16.67 23.85 14.99
C LEU A 85 15.82 25.11 15.01
N GLU A 86 14.53 25.05 14.65
CA GLU A 86 13.60 26.18 14.73
C GLU A 86 13.48 26.73 16.16
N ARG A 87 13.42 25.84 17.16
CA ARG A 87 13.44 26.26 18.57
C ARG A 87 14.74 26.96 18.94
N LYS A 88 15.88 26.44 18.46
CA LYS A 88 17.20 27.06 18.67
C LYS A 88 17.27 28.43 18.00
N THR A 89 16.96 28.54 16.71
CA THR A 89 16.94 29.81 15.98
C THR A 89 16.05 30.84 16.65
N LYS A 90 14.85 30.45 17.10
CA LYS A 90 13.95 31.34 17.83
C LYS A 90 14.56 31.85 19.14
N LYS A 91 15.26 30.98 19.88
CA LYS A 91 15.95 31.35 21.13
C LYS A 91 17.10 32.33 20.85
N GLU A 92 18.01 31.97 19.94
CA GLU A 92 19.18 32.80 19.60
C GLU A 92 18.75 34.16 19.01
N ARG A 93 17.66 34.19 18.23
CA ARG A 93 17.06 35.43 17.72
C ARG A 93 16.60 36.34 18.85
N MET A 94 15.90 35.80 19.86
CA MET A 94 15.45 36.58 21.01
C MET A 94 16.63 37.13 21.82
N GLU A 95 17.69 36.32 22.01
CA GLU A 95 18.91 36.72 22.73
C GLU A 95 19.67 37.82 21.97
N HIS A 96 19.80 37.69 20.66
CA HIS A 96 20.37 38.70 19.77
C HIS A 96 19.55 40.01 19.78
N GLU A 97 18.22 39.94 19.65
CA GLU A 97 17.33 41.12 19.70
C GLU A 97 17.44 41.84 21.05
N LEU A 98 17.42 41.09 22.17
CA LEU A 98 17.57 41.65 23.51
C LEU A 98 18.92 42.36 23.69
N GLN A 99 20.01 41.77 23.18
CA GLN A 99 21.34 42.35 23.27
C GLN A 99 21.51 43.59 22.37
N ARG A 100 20.89 43.58 21.18
CA ARG A 100 20.90 44.71 20.23
C ARG A 100 20.15 45.92 20.78
N ASP A 101 18.98 45.69 21.38
CA ASP A 101 18.07 46.75 21.82
C ASP A 101 18.41 47.29 23.24
N ASN A 102 19.40 46.69 23.93
CA ASN A 102 19.85 47.10 25.26
C ASN A 102 20.67 48.41 25.26
N SER A 103 19.96 49.51 25.01
CA SER A 103 20.47 50.89 24.98
C SER A 103 21.12 51.31 26.29
N THR A 104 20.51 50.91 27.42
CA THR A 104 20.96 51.23 28.78
C THR A 104 22.25 50.49 29.12
N GLY A 105 22.34 49.21 28.77
CA GLY A 105 23.55 48.41 28.92
C GLY A 105 24.70 48.94 28.07
N ARG A 106 24.42 49.38 26.83
CA ARG A 106 25.41 50.02 25.94
C ARG A 106 25.95 51.32 26.52
N PHE A 107 25.07 52.17 27.08
CA PHE A 107 25.47 53.42 27.74
C PHE A 107 26.33 53.16 28.99
N MET A 108 25.93 52.19 29.83
CA MET A 108 26.66 51.83 31.04
C MET A 108 28.04 51.20 30.74
N ALA A 109 28.13 50.37 29.70
CA ALA A 109 29.39 49.81 29.23
C ALA A 109 30.35 50.91 28.73
N LYS A 110 29.83 51.96 28.10
CA LYS A 110 30.62 53.13 27.65
C LYS A 110 31.14 53.94 28.84
N LEU A 111 30.30 54.18 29.85
CA LEU A 111 30.69 54.92 31.07
C LEU A 111 31.71 54.17 31.94
N THR A 112 31.63 52.83 31.97
CA THR A 112 32.51 51.99 32.81
C THR A 112 33.77 51.51 32.08
N GLY A 113 34.00 51.93 30.83
CA GLY A 113 35.15 51.49 30.02
C GLY A 113 35.08 50.04 29.55
N ARG A 114 33.92 49.36 29.66
CA ARG A 114 33.71 47.94 29.30
C ARG A 114 33.13 47.75 27.89
N LYS A 115 33.27 48.76 27.03
CA LYS A 115 32.69 48.76 25.67
C LYS A 115 33.08 47.52 24.86
N GLU A 116 34.36 47.15 24.85
CA GLU A 116 34.86 45.99 24.10
C GLU A 116 34.19 44.68 24.52
N LYS A 117 33.92 44.49 25.83
CA LYS A 117 33.23 43.29 26.31
C LYS A 117 31.78 43.24 25.88
N PHE A 118 31.10 44.40 25.82
CA PHE A 118 29.73 44.49 25.33
C PHE A 118 29.65 44.21 23.82
N ASP A 119 30.57 44.79 23.05
CA ASP A 119 30.64 44.61 21.60
C ASP A 119 31.03 43.16 21.25
N ALA A 120 31.97 42.56 21.99
CA ALA A 120 32.35 41.15 21.83
C ALA A 120 31.17 40.20 22.14
N LYS A 121 30.37 40.50 23.17
CA LYS A 121 29.16 39.74 23.46
C LYS A 121 28.14 39.87 22.33
N ALA A 122 27.86 41.09 21.87
CA ALA A 122 26.93 41.30 20.75
C ALA A 122 27.36 40.56 19.47
N SER A 123 28.65 40.59 19.13
CA SER A 123 29.19 39.86 17.98
C SER A 123 29.11 38.34 18.14
N LYS A 124 29.15 37.81 19.37
CA LYS A 124 28.98 36.39 19.66
C LYS A 124 27.53 35.96 19.44
N GLU A 125 26.58 36.70 20.00
CA GLU A 125 25.13 36.42 19.87
C GLU A 125 24.68 36.53 18.40
N GLU A 126 25.22 37.50 17.63
CA GLU A 126 24.96 37.61 16.19
C GLU A 126 25.47 36.39 15.42
N ARG A 127 26.67 35.90 15.72
CA ARG A 127 27.21 34.66 15.12
C ARG A 127 26.38 33.44 15.47
N GLU A 128 26.02 33.27 16.75
CA GLU A 128 25.22 32.12 17.21
C GLU A 128 23.83 32.10 16.56
N TRP A 129 23.22 33.27 16.36
CA TRP A 129 21.97 33.41 15.60
C TRP A 129 22.13 33.05 14.11
N ILE A 130 23.17 33.58 13.43
CA ILE A 130 23.43 33.27 12.02
C ILE A 130 23.69 31.77 11.84
N GLU A 131 24.53 31.17 12.67
CA GLU A 131 24.82 29.73 12.63
C GLU A 131 23.55 28.87 12.86
N ALA A 132 22.70 29.26 13.80
CA ALA A 132 21.42 28.57 14.04
C ALA A 132 20.47 28.69 12.84
N MET A 133 20.38 29.88 12.24
CA MET A 133 19.56 30.14 11.06
C MET A 133 20.05 29.36 9.83
N GLU A 134 21.36 29.34 9.58
CA GLU A 134 21.95 28.56 8.48
C GLU A 134 21.70 27.06 8.66
N ALA A 135 21.86 26.52 9.87
CA ALA A 135 21.60 25.12 10.17
C ALA A 135 20.11 24.75 9.96
N GLU A 136 19.18 25.62 10.40
CA GLU A 136 17.75 25.44 10.15
C GLU A 136 17.43 25.44 8.65
N MET A 137 17.93 26.43 7.91
CA MET A 137 17.71 26.54 6.47
C MET A 137 18.27 25.33 5.71
N GLN A 138 19.46 24.88 6.09
CA GLN A 138 20.08 23.69 5.49
C GLN A 138 19.26 22.44 5.75
N ALA A 139 18.76 22.23 6.98
CA ALA A 139 17.90 21.09 7.29
C ALA A 139 16.55 21.13 6.55
N LYS A 140 15.96 22.32 6.36
CA LYS A 140 14.75 22.50 5.54
C LYS A 140 14.99 22.17 4.07
N LYS A 141 16.14 22.59 3.53
CA LYS A 141 16.55 22.24 2.16
C LYS A 141 16.79 20.73 2.01
N GLU A 142 17.42 20.09 2.99
CA GLU A 142 17.56 18.63 3.03
C GLU A 142 16.18 17.93 2.97
N GLN A 143 15.20 18.43 3.72
CA GLN A 143 13.84 17.89 3.71
C GLN A 143 13.16 18.05 2.35
N GLU A 144 13.31 19.19 1.68
CA GLU A 144 12.77 19.44 0.35
C GLU A 144 13.37 18.49 -0.71
N VAL A 145 14.68 18.24 -0.63
CA VAL A 145 15.37 17.28 -1.51
C VAL A 145 14.84 15.87 -1.27
N VAL A 146 14.74 15.42 -0.02
CA VAL A 146 14.19 14.09 0.32
C VAL A 146 12.74 13.95 -0.15
N HIS A 147 11.92 15.00 -0.02
CA HIS A 147 10.54 14.98 -0.50
C HIS A 147 10.46 14.84 -2.02
N THR A 148 11.31 15.57 -2.75
CA THR A 148 11.41 15.45 -4.22
C THR A 148 11.83 14.04 -4.63
N MET A 149 12.88 13.50 -4.01
CA MET A 149 13.33 12.12 -4.26
C MET A 149 12.23 11.09 -3.97
N LEU A 150 11.44 11.29 -2.92
CA LEU A 150 10.34 10.40 -2.56
C LEU A 150 9.22 10.46 -3.62
N ALA A 151 8.91 11.63 -4.15
CA ALA A 151 7.94 11.80 -5.24
C ALA A 151 8.40 11.11 -6.53
N GLU A 152 9.66 11.31 -6.92
CA GLU A 152 10.27 10.63 -8.08
C GLU A 152 10.29 9.11 -7.88
N ALA A 153 10.70 8.65 -6.71
CA ALA A 153 10.76 7.23 -6.39
C ALA A 153 9.36 6.58 -6.43
N LYS A 154 8.31 7.28 -5.97
CA LYS A 154 6.92 6.83 -6.10
C LYS A 154 6.47 6.73 -7.55
N ALA A 155 6.87 7.67 -8.41
CA ALA A 155 6.55 7.63 -9.83
C ALA A 155 7.19 6.42 -10.52
N VAL A 156 8.47 6.13 -10.21
CA VAL A 156 9.16 4.94 -10.72
C VAL A 156 8.49 3.66 -10.22
N ARG A 157 8.06 3.60 -8.95
CA ARG A 157 7.32 2.46 -8.42
C ARG A 157 6.01 2.21 -9.19
N ALA A 158 5.27 3.27 -9.52
CA ALA A 158 4.03 3.14 -10.29
C ALA A 158 4.28 2.55 -11.69
N ASP A 159 5.30 3.04 -12.41
CA ASP A 159 5.71 2.47 -13.71
C ASP A 159 6.13 1.00 -13.60
N LEU A 160 6.87 0.62 -12.55
CA LEU A 160 7.24 -0.78 -12.30
C LEU A 160 6.02 -1.66 -11.96
N GLN A 161 5.01 -1.12 -11.27
CA GLN A 161 3.76 -1.84 -10.99
C GLN A 161 2.96 -2.08 -12.27
N ASP A 162 2.86 -1.09 -13.15
CA ASP A 162 2.20 -1.24 -14.46
C ASP A 162 2.91 -2.31 -15.30
N LYS A 163 4.25 -2.29 -15.33
CA LYS A 163 5.06 -3.32 -16.01
C LYS A 163 4.89 -4.70 -15.39
N LEU A 164 4.76 -4.79 -14.06
CA LEU A 164 4.54 -6.05 -13.36
C LEU A 164 3.17 -6.64 -13.71
N GLN A 165 2.14 -5.80 -13.86
CA GLN A 165 0.83 -6.24 -14.34
C GLN A 165 0.93 -6.84 -15.74
N VAL A 166 1.62 -6.15 -16.66
CA VAL A 166 1.84 -6.67 -18.02
C VAL A 166 2.60 -8.00 -17.97
N TYR A 167 3.68 -8.10 -17.20
CA TYR A 167 4.46 -9.33 -17.03
C TYR A 167 3.58 -10.51 -16.56
N ASN A 168 2.78 -10.29 -15.51
CA ASN A 168 1.88 -11.31 -14.97
C ASN A 168 0.79 -11.71 -15.98
N GLN A 169 0.21 -10.74 -16.68
CA GLN A 169 -0.77 -11.00 -17.72
C GLN A 169 -0.16 -11.82 -18.87
N THR A 170 1.03 -11.47 -19.35
CA THR A 170 1.72 -12.22 -20.42
C THR A 170 2.01 -13.67 -19.97
N LYS A 171 2.37 -13.90 -18.71
CA LYS A 171 2.54 -15.26 -18.17
C LYS A 171 1.23 -16.04 -18.13
N GLN A 172 0.13 -15.39 -17.77
CA GLN A 172 -1.21 -16.00 -17.79
C GLN A 172 -1.64 -16.32 -19.23
N GLU A 173 -1.41 -15.42 -20.18
CA GLU A 173 -1.68 -15.65 -21.60
C GLU A 173 -0.86 -16.81 -22.17
N LEU A 174 0.41 -16.94 -21.76
CA LEU A 174 1.25 -18.08 -22.13
C LEU A 174 0.71 -19.39 -21.55
N ALA A 175 0.30 -19.40 -20.29
CA ALA A 175 -0.31 -20.56 -19.65
C ALA A 175 -1.64 -20.94 -20.33
N ALA A 176 -2.48 -19.96 -20.66
CA ALA A 176 -3.73 -20.15 -21.39
C ALA A 176 -3.49 -20.66 -22.82
N LEU A 177 -2.42 -20.20 -23.48
CA LEU A 177 -2.02 -20.71 -24.80
C LEU A 177 -1.62 -22.18 -24.71
N TYR A 178 -0.83 -22.56 -23.71
CA TYR A 178 -0.48 -23.96 -23.49
C TYR A 178 -1.71 -24.82 -23.18
N SER A 179 -2.57 -24.35 -22.28
CA SER A 179 -3.84 -25.01 -21.97
C SER A 179 -4.69 -25.21 -23.23
N LYS A 180 -4.82 -24.19 -24.10
CA LYS A 180 -5.58 -24.32 -25.34
C LYS A 180 -5.00 -25.33 -26.34
N ILE A 181 -3.67 -25.44 -26.42
CA ILE A 181 -2.98 -26.28 -27.42
C ILE A 181 -2.86 -27.72 -26.93
N PHE A 182 -2.63 -27.90 -25.63
CA PHE A 182 -2.25 -29.17 -25.05
C PHE A 182 -3.29 -29.76 -24.09
N ASP A 183 -4.25 -28.98 -23.58
CA ASP A 183 -5.35 -29.55 -22.79
C ASP A 183 -6.43 -30.13 -23.70
N GLY A 184 -7.06 -31.19 -23.21
CA GLY A 184 -8.11 -31.92 -23.88
C GLY A 184 -7.88 -33.41 -23.69
N PRO A 185 -8.93 -34.23 -23.83
CA PRO A 185 -8.76 -35.67 -23.72
C PRO A 185 -7.72 -36.10 -24.74
N THR A 186 -6.72 -36.83 -24.28
CA THR A 186 -5.79 -37.53 -25.14
C THR A 186 -6.33 -38.95 -25.26
N PRO A 187 -7.27 -39.25 -26.18
CA PRO A 187 -8.00 -40.53 -26.19
C PRO A 187 -7.11 -41.76 -26.38
N ALA A 188 -5.84 -41.58 -26.74
CA ALA A 188 -4.83 -42.64 -26.78
C ALA A 188 -4.27 -43.00 -25.38
N TYR A 189 -4.42 -42.12 -24.38
CA TYR A 189 -3.85 -42.23 -23.03
C TYR A 189 -4.85 -41.79 -21.95
N PRO A 190 -5.92 -42.57 -21.70
CA PRO A 190 -6.96 -42.23 -20.72
C PRO A 190 -6.47 -42.18 -19.26
N GLU A 191 -5.31 -42.78 -18.96
CA GLU A 191 -4.67 -42.68 -17.65
C GLU A 191 -4.06 -41.28 -17.42
N ASP A 192 -3.50 -40.67 -18.47
CA ASP A 192 -2.94 -39.31 -18.40
C ASP A 192 -4.06 -38.29 -18.15
N ASP A 193 -5.21 -38.43 -18.83
CA ASP A 193 -6.40 -37.59 -18.62
C ASP A 193 -6.90 -37.64 -17.15
N GLN A 194 -6.85 -38.82 -16.51
CA GLN A 194 -7.24 -38.98 -15.10
C GLN A 194 -6.25 -38.29 -14.15
N LEU A 195 -4.96 -38.38 -14.44
CA LEU A 195 -3.91 -37.72 -13.65
C LEU A 195 -3.97 -36.20 -13.80
N GLU A 196 -4.19 -35.70 -15.02
CA GLU A 196 -4.38 -34.27 -15.30
C GLU A 196 -5.56 -33.71 -14.50
N TYR A 197 -6.70 -34.42 -14.48
CA TYR A 197 -7.85 -34.02 -13.69
C TYR A 197 -7.55 -33.97 -12.19
N GLN A 198 -6.82 -34.97 -11.66
CA GLN A 198 -6.42 -34.98 -10.24
C GLN A 198 -5.47 -33.83 -9.91
N VAL A 199 -4.48 -33.55 -10.78
CA VAL A 199 -3.55 -32.43 -10.62
C VAL A 199 -4.30 -31.10 -10.66
N GLN A 200 -5.22 -30.92 -11.61
CA GLN A 200 -6.03 -29.72 -11.71
C GLN A 200 -6.89 -29.49 -10.46
N GLN A 201 -7.55 -30.54 -9.95
CA GLN A 201 -8.28 -30.46 -8.69
C GLN A 201 -7.37 -30.10 -7.50
N ALA A 202 -6.19 -30.73 -7.41
CA ALA A 202 -5.24 -30.46 -6.36
C ALA A 202 -4.72 -29.01 -6.42
N GLN A 203 -4.44 -28.50 -7.63
CA GLN A 203 -3.99 -27.13 -7.85
C GLN A 203 -5.08 -26.12 -7.48
N ASN A 204 -6.34 -26.34 -7.90
CA ASN A 204 -7.46 -25.48 -7.53
C ASN A 204 -7.63 -25.42 -6.01
N ARG A 205 -7.59 -26.58 -5.35
CA ARG A 205 -7.67 -26.66 -3.89
C ARG A 205 -6.49 -25.97 -3.20
N CYS A 206 -5.28 -26.11 -3.75
CA CYS A 206 -4.10 -25.42 -3.26
C CYS A 206 -4.25 -23.89 -3.39
N ASN A 207 -4.74 -23.41 -4.52
CA ASN A 207 -4.97 -21.98 -4.76
C ASN A 207 -6.01 -21.40 -3.79
N GLU A 208 -7.12 -22.12 -3.56
CA GLU A 208 -8.14 -21.73 -2.59
C GLU A 208 -7.57 -21.65 -1.16
N ILE A 209 -6.81 -22.67 -0.75
CA ILE A 209 -6.16 -22.70 0.57
C ILE A 209 -5.15 -21.55 0.69
N GLN A 210 -4.35 -21.29 -0.33
CA GLN A 210 -3.35 -20.23 -0.32
C GLN A 210 -3.99 -18.84 -0.27
N ALA A 211 -5.09 -18.63 -1.00
CA ALA A 211 -5.86 -17.39 -0.95
C ALA A 211 -6.45 -17.16 0.45
N SER A 212 -7.03 -18.22 1.04
CA SER A 212 -7.53 -18.19 2.41
C SER A 212 -6.41 -17.86 3.41
N LEU A 213 -5.29 -18.58 3.36
CA LEU A 213 -4.14 -18.37 4.24
C LEU A 213 -3.58 -16.95 4.13
N THR A 214 -3.48 -16.40 2.91
CA THR A 214 -3.00 -15.04 2.68
C THR A 214 -3.94 -14.01 3.29
N ARG A 215 -5.25 -14.19 3.10
CA ARG A 215 -6.28 -13.33 3.72
C ARG A 215 -6.22 -13.40 5.25
N GLU A 216 -6.19 -14.59 5.83
CA GLU A 216 -6.12 -14.78 7.29
C GLU A 216 -4.81 -14.22 7.87
N SER A 217 -3.68 -14.39 7.18
CA SER A 217 -2.39 -13.83 7.60
C SER A 217 -2.43 -12.30 7.61
N HIS A 218 -3.06 -11.68 6.61
CA HIS A 218 -3.26 -10.24 6.57
C HIS A 218 -4.14 -9.75 7.72
N ILE A 219 -5.24 -10.45 8.02
CA ILE A 219 -6.12 -10.15 9.16
C ILE A 219 -5.34 -10.22 10.48
N VAL A 220 -4.55 -11.28 10.68
CA VAL A 220 -3.71 -11.45 11.88
C VAL A 220 -2.71 -10.28 12.01
N SER A 221 -2.08 -9.86 10.92
CA SER A 221 -1.16 -8.71 10.92
C SER A 221 -1.84 -7.40 11.31
N LEU A 222 -3.05 -7.13 10.78
CA LEU A 222 -3.86 -5.97 11.16
C LEU A 222 -4.21 -6.01 12.65
N LEU A 223 -4.66 -7.17 13.16
CA LEU A 223 -5.01 -7.34 14.57
C LEU A 223 -3.80 -7.21 15.51
N GLN A 224 -2.63 -7.71 15.10
CA GLN A 224 -1.38 -7.50 15.82
C GLN A 224 -1.02 -6.01 15.88
N SER A 225 -1.13 -5.30 14.76
CA SER A 225 -0.87 -3.86 14.68
C SER A 225 -1.84 -3.07 15.56
N ALA A 226 -3.12 -3.44 15.57
CA ALA A 226 -4.13 -2.89 16.47
C ALA A 226 -3.75 -3.13 17.93
N ASN A 227 -3.37 -4.35 18.30
CA ASN A 227 -2.97 -4.69 19.67
C ASN A 227 -1.73 -3.89 20.11
N THR A 228 -0.72 -3.74 19.25
CA THR A 228 0.44 -2.89 19.54
C THR A 228 0.05 -1.42 19.75
N ALA A 229 -0.84 -0.89 18.92
CA ALA A 229 -1.37 0.47 19.09
C ALA A 229 -2.14 0.62 20.42
N LEU A 230 -2.97 -0.35 20.80
CA LEU A 230 -3.68 -0.36 22.09
C LEU A 230 -2.73 -0.41 23.28
N GLN A 231 -1.66 -1.21 23.21
CA GLN A 231 -0.63 -1.26 24.26
C GLN A 231 0.09 0.09 24.39
N ALA A 232 0.44 0.72 23.27
CA ALA A 232 1.04 2.05 23.27
C ALA A 232 0.08 3.11 23.86
N CYS A 233 -1.19 3.07 23.46
CA CYS A 233 -2.26 3.90 24.02
C CYS A 233 -2.36 3.75 25.54
N SER A 234 -2.45 2.51 26.04
CA SER A 234 -2.50 2.21 27.47
C SER A 234 -1.27 2.76 28.23
N SER A 235 -0.08 2.60 27.67
CA SER A 235 1.16 3.15 28.25
C SER A 235 1.13 4.68 28.34
N LYS A 236 0.59 5.36 27.33
CA LYS A 236 0.46 6.82 27.32
C LYS A 236 -0.60 7.33 28.29
N ILE A 237 -1.73 6.63 28.43
CA ILE A 237 -2.73 6.91 29.48
C ILE A 237 -2.11 6.76 30.88
N GLN A 238 -1.32 5.71 31.12
CA GLN A 238 -0.61 5.54 32.39
C GLN A 238 0.42 6.65 32.66
N GLN A 239 1.10 7.15 31.62
CA GLN A 239 2.00 8.31 31.72
C GLN A 239 1.23 9.58 32.06
N ALA A 240 0.10 9.85 31.40
CA ALA A 240 -0.77 10.97 31.70
C ALA A 240 -1.27 10.92 33.16
N LEU A 241 -1.71 9.75 33.65
CA LEU A 241 -2.12 9.57 35.04
C LEU A 241 -0.99 9.86 36.04
N LYS A 242 0.26 9.51 35.70
CA LYS A 242 1.42 9.84 36.55
C LYS A 242 1.68 11.34 36.59
N TYR A 243 1.58 12.04 35.45
CA TYR A 243 1.74 13.50 35.39
C TYR A 243 0.63 14.22 36.15
N SER A 244 -0.62 13.76 36.01
CA SER A 244 -1.78 14.27 36.75
C SER A 244 -1.61 14.10 38.27
N LYS A 245 -1.12 12.94 38.73
CA LYS A 245 -0.82 12.71 40.16
C LYS A 245 0.31 13.59 40.69
N TRP A 246 1.29 13.92 39.85
CA TRP A 246 2.37 14.84 40.19
C TRP A 246 1.88 16.29 40.27
N ASP A 247 0.90 16.66 39.44
CA ASP A 247 0.25 17.97 39.47
C ASP A 247 -0.38 18.25 40.85
N ILE A 248 -1.13 17.28 41.39
CA ILE A 248 -1.78 17.34 42.71
C ILE A 248 -0.78 17.55 43.87
N VAL A 249 0.47 17.12 43.74
CA VAL A 249 1.49 17.16 44.81
C VAL A 249 2.43 18.38 44.69
N GLY A 250 2.26 19.21 43.66
CA GLY A 250 3.06 20.43 43.45
C GLY A 250 3.59 20.62 42.03
N GLY A 251 2.94 20.03 41.04
CA GLY A 251 3.23 20.31 39.63
C GLY A 251 2.62 21.64 39.21
N GLY A 252 3.37 22.43 38.44
CA GLY A 252 2.87 23.67 37.84
C GLY A 252 2.57 23.46 36.35
N VAL A 253 2.44 24.55 35.58
CA VAL A 253 2.15 24.57 34.13
C VAL A 253 2.91 23.53 33.25
N LYS A 254 4.08 23.06 33.68
CA LYS A 254 4.84 22.00 33.00
C LYS A 254 4.22 20.58 33.13
N SER A 255 3.59 20.22 34.26
CA SER A 255 2.88 18.93 34.40
C SER A 255 1.65 18.89 33.52
N ASP A 256 0.88 19.98 33.45
CA ASP A 256 -0.28 20.12 32.56
C ASP A 256 0.08 19.92 31.09
N MET A 257 1.18 20.54 30.63
CA MET A 257 1.63 20.36 29.23
C MET A 257 2.06 18.92 28.94
N MET A 258 2.70 18.24 29.90
CA MET A 258 3.14 16.85 29.73
C MET A 258 1.95 15.88 29.77
N GLU A 259 0.97 16.11 30.63
CA GLU A 259 -0.29 15.37 30.66
C GLU A 259 -1.02 15.50 29.33
N ARG A 260 -1.20 16.72 28.82
CA ARG A 260 -1.87 16.95 27.53
C ARG A 260 -1.13 16.28 26.37
N ASN A 261 0.20 16.39 26.32
CA ASN A 261 1.00 15.70 25.30
C ASN A 261 0.84 14.17 25.38
N ALA A 262 0.80 13.60 26.59
CA ALA A 262 0.60 12.17 26.78
C ALA A 262 -0.81 11.72 26.37
N LEU A 263 -1.87 12.50 26.69
CA LEU A 263 -3.24 12.23 26.27
C LEU A 263 -3.42 12.35 24.75
N THR A 264 -2.84 13.38 24.14
CA THR A 264 -2.79 13.54 22.67
C THR A 264 -2.10 12.34 22.00
N ALA A 265 -0.97 11.89 22.52
CA ALA A 265 -0.30 10.70 21.98
C ALA A 265 -1.15 9.43 22.17
N ALA A 266 -1.87 9.31 23.28
CA ALA A 266 -2.77 8.19 23.51
C ALA A 266 -3.95 8.20 22.51
N GLU A 267 -4.51 9.37 22.19
CA GLU A 267 -5.59 9.56 21.22
C GLU A 267 -5.16 9.10 19.82
N VAL A 268 -3.97 9.50 19.37
CA VAL A 268 -3.40 9.03 18.09
C VAL A 268 -3.33 7.50 18.04
N HIS A 269 -2.85 6.86 19.11
CA HIS A 269 -2.77 5.41 19.16
C HIS A 269 -4.14 4.72 19.22
N ALA A 270 -5.13 5.34 19.89
CA ALA A 270 -6.51 4.84 19.90
C ALA A 270 -7.14 4.89 18.50
N THR A 271 -6.96 5.99 17.76
CA THR A 271 -7.43 6.13 16.38
C THR A 271 -6.78 5.10 15.46
N LEU A 272 -5.46 4.90 15.55
CA LEU A 272 -4.76 3.89 14.75
C LEU A 272 -5.28 2.47 15.03
N ALA A 273 -5.52 2.13 16.30
CA ALA A 273 -6.11 0.84 16.65
C ALA A 273 -7.49 0.64 16.01
N GLN A 274 -8.34 1.67 16.03
CA GLN A 274 -9.66 1.62 15.39
C GLN A 274 -9.56 1.42 13.88
N ILE A 275 -8.63 2.11 13.20
CA ILE A 275 -8.41 1.96 11.76
C ILE A 275 -8.03 0.52 11.42
N PHE A 276 -7.05 -0.06 12.13
CA PHE A 276 -6.61 -1.44 11.87
C PHE A 276 -7.73 -2.45 12.13
N ILE A 277 -8.56 -2.23 13.14
CA ILE A 277 -9.69 -3.11 13.46
C ILE A 277 -10.79 -2.99 12.41
N GLN A 278 -11.11 -1.77 11.96
CA GLN A 278 -12.09 -1.59 10.87
C GLN A 278 -11.63 -2.28 9.59
N GLN A 279 -10.35 -2.15 9.23
CA GLN A 279 -9.78 -2.87 8.09
C GLN A 279 -9.87 -4.38 8.26
N ALA A 280 -9.60 -4.90 9.45
CA ALA A 280 -9.73 -6.33 9.75
C ALA A 280 -11.18 -6.83 9.65
N ILE A 281 -12.16 -6.03 10.10
CA ILE A 281 -13.60 -6.32 9.98
C ILE A 281 -14.05 -6.33 8.52
N MET A 282 -13.56 -5.37 7.72
CA MET A 282 -13.85 -5.34 6.27
C MET A 282 -13.27 -6.56 5.55
N ALA A 283 -12.11 -7.06 6.00
CA ALA A 283 -11.46 -8.24 5.43
C ALA A 283 -12.09 -9.57 5.87
N SER A 284 -12.67 -9.64 7.08
CA SER A 284 -13.43 -10.79 7.55
C SER A 284 -14.52 -10.42 8.56
N PRO A 285 -15.78 -10.82 8.33
CA PRO A 285 -16.88 -10.57 9.26
C PRO A 285 -16.77 -11.38 10.56
N GLN A 286 -15.80 -12.29 10.68
CA GLN A 286 -15.55 -13.04 11.92
C GLN A 286 -14.81 -12.21 12.98
N VAL A 287 -14.20 -11.08 12.59
CA VAL A 287 -13.52 -10.17 13.51
C VAL A 287 -14.56 -9.37 14.29
N GLN A 288 -14.49 -9.43 15.62
CA GLN A 288 -15.40 -8.69 16.49
C GLN A 288 -14.96 -7.23 16.66
N ALA A 289 -15.92 -6.31 16.63
CA ALA A 289 -15.69 -4.92 17.00
C ALA A 289 -15.47 -4.79 18.51
N ILE A 290 -14.48 -4.01 18.92
CA ILE A 290 -14.14 -3.79 20.34
C ILE A 290 -14.79 -2.54 20.94
N GLY A 291 -15.77 -1.95 20.25
CA GLY A 291 -16.42 -0.69 20.64
C GLY A 291 -15.57 0.55 20.33
N GLU A 292 -16.17 1.72 20.54
CA GLU A 292 -15.49 3.00 20.35
C GLU A 292 -14.50 3.25 21.50
N ILE A 293 -13.25 3.54 21.16
CA ILE A 293 -12.21 3.89 22.13
C ILE A 293 -12.11 5.41 22.16
N THR A 294 -12.73 6.04 23.15
CA THR A 294 -12.68 7.47 23.36
C THR A 294 -11.73 7.83 24.49
N ILE A 295 -10.84 8.80 24.25
CA ILE A 295 -10.02 9.41 25.28
C ILE A 295 -10.56 10.81 25.53
N SER A 296 -10.88 11.11 26.78
CA SER A 296 -11.43 12.41 27.17
C SER A 296 -10.35 13.50 27.12
N ASN A 297 -10.06 14.00 25.91
CA ASN A 297 -9.29 15.21 25.69
C ASN A 297 -9.94 15.96 24.52
N GLY A 298 -9.91 17.30 24.52
CA GLY A 298 -10.66 18.12 23.56
C GLY A 298 -10.41 17.71 22.10
N SER A 299 -11.49 17.28 21.43
CA SER A 299 -11.62 16.84 20.03
C SER A 299 -11.00 17.82 19.02
N PHE A 300 -9.69 17.75 18.79
CA PHE A 300 -9.03 18.58 17.77
C PHE A 300 -8.10 17.80 16.84
N LEU A 301 -7.78 16.53 17.15
CA LEU A 301 -6.82 15.74 16.37
C LEU A 301 -7.44 14.60 15.56
N SER A 302 -8.68 14.20 15.84
CA SER A 302 -9.40 13.21 15.03
C SER A 302 -9.44 13.65 13.57
N ASP A 303 -9.93 14.86 13.30
CA ASP A 303 -10.29 15.29 11.94
C ASP A 303 -9.08 15.39 10.98
N ILE A 304 -7.90 15.74 11.49
CA ILE A 304 -6.68 15.91 10.68
C ILE A 304 -6.00 14.56 10.36
N VAL A 305 -6.12 13.58 11.26
CA VAL A 305 -5.55 12.24 11.08
C VAL A 305 -6.43 11.39 10.17
N PHE A 306 -7.75 11.55 10.25
CA PHE A 306 -8.71 10.90 9.34
C PHE A 306 -8.55 11.40 7.89
N ASP A 307 -8.42 12.70 7.66
CA ASP A 307 -8.32 13.26 6.30
C ASP A 307 -7.06 12.81 5.53
N ASN A 308 -5.92 12.60 6.18
CA ASN A 308 -4.70 12.17 5.50
C ASN A 308 -4.63 10.66 5.25
N ILE A 309 -5.07 9.82 6.21
CA ILE A 309 -4.96 8.36 6.07
C ILE A 309 -6.04 7.80 5.13
N PHE A 310 -7.28 8.31 5.21
CA PHE A 310 -8.35 7.84 4.32
C PHE A 310 -8.14 8.34 2.89
N THR A 311 -7.61 9.55 2.71
CA THR A 311 -7.27 10.07 1.38
C THR A 311 -6.09 9.32 0.77
N ASP A 312 -5.03 9.01 1.54
CA ASP A 312 -3.92 8.17 1.04
C ASP A 312 -4.39 6.72 0.77
N LEU A 313 -5.24 6.12 1.61
CA LEU A 313 -5.73 4.75 1.40
C LEU A 313 -6.69 4.65 0.19
N ALA A 314 -7.52 5.67 -0.04
CA ALA A 314 -8.34 5.78 -1.24
C ALA A 314 -7.49 6.03 -2.52
N PHE A 315 -6.34 6.71 -2.38
CA PHE A 315 -5.36 6.86 -3.46
C PHE A 315 -4.52 5.59 -3.72
N HIS A 316 -4.43 4.69 -2.74
CA HIS A 316 -3.64 3.45 -2.79
C HIS A 316 -4.44 2.19 -3.23
N GLY A 317 -5.59 2.37 -3.90
CA GLY A 317 -6.13 1.42 -4.88
C GLY A 317 -6.32 -0.03 -4.42
N LEU A 318 -7.36 -0.28 -3.61
CA LEU A 318 -7.96 -1.62 -3.47
C LEU A 318 -9.47 -1.55 -3.72
N PHE A 319 -9.79 -1.26 -4.98
CA PHE A 319 -11.06 -1.61 -5.63
C PHE A 319 -10.75 -2.03 -7.07
N PRO A 320 -10.43 -3.30 -7.36
CA PRO A 320 -10.91 -3.91 -8.58
C PRO A 320 -12.36 -4.32 -8.32
N LEU A 321 -13.26 -3.54 -8.90
CA LEU A 321 -14.62 -3.93 -9.23
C LEU A 321 -14.63 -5.37 -9.77
N LEU A 322 -15.25 -6.29 -9.03
CA LEU A 322 -15.91 -7.42 -9.68
C LEU A 322 -17.21 -6.85 -10.25
N SER A 323 -17.19 -6.53 -11.55
CA SER A 323 -18.41 -6.25 -12.31
C SER A 323 -19.19 -7.54 -12.60
N PRO A 324 -20.52 -7.45 -12.78
CA PRO A 324 -21.40 -8.60 -13.00
C PRO A 324 -21.45 -9.01 -14.48
N SER A 325 -21.56 -10.32 -14.76
CA SER A 325 -22.43 -10.92 -15.79
C SER A 325 -21.99 -12.35 -16.11
N SER A 326 -22.93 -13.29 -16.01
CA SER A 326 -23.16 -14.35 -17.01
C SER A 326 -24.44 -15.07 -16.64
N SER A 327 -25.54 -14.55 -17.17
CA SER A 327 -26.72 -15.35 -17.49
C SER A 327 -26.38 -16.31 -18.62
N LEU A 328 -26.40 -17.61 -18.33
CA LEU A 328 -27.07 -18.69 -19.06
C LEU A 328 -26.90 -20.00 -18.27
#